data_AF-A0A7L3P661-F1
#
_entry.id   AF-A0A7L3P661-F1
#
_cell.length_a   1.000
_cell.length_b   1.000
_cell.length_c   1.000
_cell.angle_alpha   90.00
_cell.angle_beta   90.00
_cell.angle_gamma   90.00
#
_symmetry.space_group_name_H-M   'P 1'
#
loop_
_entity.id
_entity.type
_entity.pdbx_description
1 polymer ?
#
loop_
_entity_poly.entity_id
_entity_poly.type
_entity_poly.pdbx_seq_one_letter_code
_entity_poly.pdbx_strand_id
1 'polypeptide(L)'
;RSLVANLAAANCYKKEKHLDLEKNWKLVEKAKVYYIAGFFLTVSPEAVLKVAAQASANNKIFSLNLSAPFISQFYKEPMMKVMPYVDILFGNETEAATFAREQGFETEDIKEIARKTQALPKVNTKRQRIVVFTQGKDDTVMATENEVTTFPVLVSDQSEIVDTNGAGDAFVGGI
;
A
#
# COMPACT_ATOMS: atom_id res chain seq x y z
N ARG A 1 18.42 -10.59 2.57
CA ARG A 1 18.23 -9.94 3.90
C ARG A 1 17.16 -10.71 4.66
N SER A 2 17.29 -10.85 5.99
CA SER A 2 16.20 -11.33 6.85
C SER A 2 15.86 -10.23 7.86
N LEU A 3 14.58 -10.01 8.11
CA LEU A 3 14.09 -8.98 9.05
C LEU A 3 13.36 -9.68 10.20
N VAL A 4 13.74 -9.35 11.43
CA VAL A 4 13.05 -9.80 12.65
C VAL A 4 12.65 -8.55 13.44
N ALA A 5 11.35 -8.28 13.51
CA ALA A 5 10.82 -7.10 14.17
C ALA A 5 10.21 -7.44 15.53
N ASN A 6 10.70 -6.80 16.60
CA ASN A 6 10.01 -6.76 17.88
C ASN A 6 9.26 -5.42 18.01
N LEU A 7 7.99 -5.41 17.66
CA LEU A 7 7.18 -4.20 17.57
C LEU A 7 6.96 -3.51 18.93
N ALA A 8 6.96 -4.26 20.04
CA ALA A 8 6.77 -3.74 21.39
C ALA A 8 5.60 -2.73 21.48
N ALA A 9 5.87 -1.47 21.85
CA ALA A 9 4.86 -0.43 22.01
C ALA A 9 4.10 -0.11 20.71
N ALA A 10 4.66 -0.38 19.52
CA ALA A 10 3.98 -0.14 18.25
C ALA A 10 2.70 -0.98 18.11
N ASN A 11 2.65 -2.18 18.72
CA ASN A 11 1.44 -3.02 18.77
C ASN A 11 0.34 -2.48 19.70
N CYS A 12 0.65 -1.47 20.50
CA CYS A 12 -0.24 -0.98 21.56
C CYS A 12 -1.01 0.28 21.15
N TYR A 13 -1.00 0.67 19.87
CA TYR A 13 -1.76 1.84 19.41
C TYR A 13 -3.25 1.70 19.77
N LYS A 14 -3.84 2.74 20.36
CA LYS A 14 -5.25 2.78 20.73
C LYS A 14 -5.94 3.93 20.02
N LYS A 15 -6.78 3.61 19.04
CA LYS A 15 -7.55 4.58 18.25
C LYS A 15 -8.28 5.59 19.14
N GLU A 16 -9.02 5.13 20.16
CA GLU A 16 -9.82 6.03 21.00
C GLU A 16 -8.97 7.01 21.83
N LYS A 17 -7.77 6.57 22.24
CA LYS A 17 -6.87 7.38 23.08
C LYS A 17 -5.89 8.23 22.29
N HIS A 18 -5.86 8.10 20.97
CA HIS A 18 -4.92 8.82 20.12
C HIS A 18 -5.58 9.44 18.89
N LEU A 19 -6.05 8.63 17.93
CA LEU A 19 -6.63 9.13 16.68
C LEU A 19 -7.91 9.93 16.91
N ASP A 20 -8.74 9.48 17.84
CA ASP A 20 -10.05 10.09 18.10
C ASP A 20 -9.95 11.37 18.95
N LEU A 21 -8.77 11.71 19.47
CA LEU A 21 -8.57 12.99 20.14
C LEU A 21 -8.66 14.13 19.12
N GLU A 22 -9.52 15.10 19.39
CA GLU A 22 -9.82 16.22 18.48
C GLU A 22 -8.54 16.90 17.95
N LYS A 23 -7.58 17.18 18.84
CA LYS A 23 -6.30 17.81 18.46
C LYS A 23 -5.51 17.02 17.43
N ASN A 24 -5.57 15.69 17.47
CA ASN A 24 -4.86 14.80 16.55
C ASN A 24 -5.68 14.62 15.27
N TRP A 25 -6.99 14.44 15.40
CA TRP A 25 -7.90 14.31 14.26
C TRP A 25 -7.86 15.54 13.34
N LYS A 26 -7.74 16.75 13.90
CA LYS A 26 -7.55 17.99 13.12
C LYS A 26 -6.32 17.95 12.20
N LEU A 27 -5.29 17.19 12.53
CA LEU A 27 -4.12 17.01 11.65
C LEU A 27 -4.46 16.09 10.47
N VAL A 28 -5.23 15.02 10.72
CA VAL A 28 -5.77 14.15 9.66
C VAL A 28 -6.62 14.99 8.70
N GLU A 29 -7.49 15.84 9.21
CA GLU A 29 -8.36 16.69 8.38
C GLU A 29 -7.61 17.73 7.54
N LYS A 30 -6.41 18.15 7.95
CA LYS A 30 -5.58 19.08 7.18
C LYS A 30 -4.83 18.41 6.02
N ALA A 31 -4.50 17.13 6.14
CA ALA A 31 -3.75 16.42 5.11
C ALA A 31 -4.54 16.32 3.79
N LYS A 32 -3.83 16.32 2.66
CA LYS A 32 -4.40 16.12 1.31
C LYS A 32 -4.12 14.72 0.75
N VAL A 33 -3.06 14.09 1.26
CA VAL A 33 -2.58 12.77 0.91
C VAL A 33 -2.33 12.01 2.21
N TYR A 34 -2.74 10.75 2.25
CA TYR A 34 -2.54 9.85 3.37
C TYR A 34 -1.77 8.64 2.87
N TYR A 35 -0.72 8.23 3.58
CA TYR A 35 -0.03 6.98 3.34
C TYR A 35 -0.05 6.15 4.61
N ILE A 36 -0.40 4.88 4.48
CA ILE A 36 -0.34 3.90 5.57
C ILE A 36 0.34 2.63 5.04
N ALA A 37 1.34 2.13 5.77
CA ALA A 37 1.92 0.82 5.49
C ALA A 37 0.94 -0.29 5.91
N GLY A 38 0.85 -1.37 5.13
CA GLY A 38 0.03 -2.54 5.41
C GLY A 38 0.34 -3.19 6.76
N PHE A 39 1.57 -3.02 7.27
CA PHE A 39 1.93 -3.42 8.64
C PHE A 39 0.97 -2.86 9.70
N PHE A 40 0.42 -1.65 9.52
CA PHE A 40 -0.47 -1.07 10.53
C PHE A 40 -1.85 -1.76 10.60
N LEU A 41 -2.20 -2.60 9.61
CA LEU A 41 -3.37 -3.47 9.65
C LEU A 41 -3.26 -4.56 10.74
N THR A 42 -2.04 -4.88 11.18
CA THR A 42 -1.82 -5.83 12.30
C THR A 42 -2.06 -5.19 13.67
N VAL A 43 -2.11 -3.85 13.71
CA VAL A 43 -2.15 -3.06 14.95
C VAL A 43 -3.52 -2.46 15.17
N SER A 44 -4.03 -1.70 14.19
CA SER A 44 -5.28 -0.93 14.35
C SER A 44 -6.00 -0.77 12.99
N PRO A 45 -6.56 -1.86 12.44
CA PRO A 45 -7.31 -1.81 11.19
C PRO A 45 -8.49 -0.82 11.23
N GLU A 46 -9.08 -0.59 12.41
CA GLU A 46 -10.13 0.40 12.64
C GLU A 46 -9.64 1.85 12.46
N ALA A 47 -8.38 2.14 12.83
CA ALA A 47 -7.78 3.45 12.58
C ALA A 47 -7.53 3.67 11.08
N VAL A 48 -6.99 2.65 10.40
CA VAL A 48 -6.78 2.67 8.94
C VAL A 48 -8.10 2.94 8.22
N LEU A 49 -9.14 2.18 8.54
CA LEU A 49 -10.45 2.32 7.92
C LEU A 49 -11.07 3.70 8.17
N LYS A 50 -10.93 4.25 9.38
CA LYS A 50 -11.44 5.60 9.71
C LYS A 50 -10.76 6.69 8.86
N VAL A 51 -9.43 6.62 8.70
CA VAL A 51 -8.68 7.57 7.85
C VAL A 51 -9.05 7.39 6.38
N ALA A 52 -9.13 6.16 5.90
CA ALA A 52 -9.46 5.85 4.51
C ALA A 52 -10.87 6.33 4.12
N ALA A 53 -11.85 6.12 5.00
CA ALA A 53 -13.22 6.61 4.82
C ALA A 53 -13.26 8.15 4.80
N GLN A 54 -12.54 8.83 5.70
CA GLN A 54 -12.46 10.29 5.73
C GLN A 54 -11.81 10.85 4.44
N ALA A 55 -10.74 10.22 3.96
CA ALA A 55 -10.09 10.62 2.73
C ALA A 55 -11.05 10.51 1.53
N SER A 56 -11.70 9.36 1.39
CA SER A 56 -12.68 9.07 0.34
C SER A 56 -13.85 10.06 0.35
N ALA A 57 -14.46 10.30 1.52
CA ALA A 57 -15.60 11.21 1.67
C ALA A 57 -15.25 12.66 1.27
N ASN A 58 -13.99 13.06 1.42
CA ASN A 58 -13.51 14.40 1.12
C ASN A 58 -12.72 14.48 -0.21
N ASN A 59 -12.79 13.43 -1.04
CA ASN A 59 -12.09 13.32 -2.32
C ASN A 59 -10.56 13.58 -2.23
N LYS A 60 -9.95 13.17 -1.12
CA LYS A 60 -8.50 13.20 -0.88
C LYS A 60 -7.86 11.87 -1.25
N ILE A 61 -6.55 11.86 -1.41
CA ILE A 61 -5.81 10.67 -1.83
C ILE A 61 -5.49 9.82 -0.61
N PHE A 62 -5.96 8.57 -0.62
CA PHE A 62 -5.54 7.55 0.35
C PHE A 62 -4.67 6.49 -0.35
N SER A 63 -3.45 6.31 0.14
CA SER A 63 -2.52 5.30 -0.34
C SER A 63 -2.18 4.27 0.73
N LEU A 64 -1.96 3.04 0.27
CA LEU A 64 -1.66 1.88 1.10
C LEU A 64 -0.49 1.11 0.49
N ASN A 65 0.37 0.54 1.33
CA ASN A 65 1.41 -0.40 0.89
C ASN A 65 1.03 -1.83 1.27
N LEU A 66 1.29 -2.81 0.41
CA LEU A 66 1.12 -4.24 0.74
C LEU A 66 2.11 -4.70 1.84
N SER A 67 3.28 -4.07 1.90
CA SER A 67 4.32 -4.11 2.93
C SER A 67 5.03 -5.45 3.16
N ALA A 68 4.31 -6.57 3.16
CA ALA A 68 4.89 -7.90 3.22
C ALA A 68 3.89 -8.98 2.79
N PRO A 69 4.36 -10.12 2.25
CA PRO A 69 3.52 -11.26 1.89
C PRO A 69 2.55 -11.71 3.00
N PHE A 70 3.01 -11.71 4.25
CA PHE A 70 2.22 -12.18 5.38
C PHE A 70 0.98 -11.31 5.64
N ILE A 71 0.96 -10.03 5.22
CA ILE A 71 -0.21 -9.17 5.36
C ILE A 71 -1.32 -9.68 4.43
N SER A 72 -0.99 -10.00 3.18
CA SER A 72 -1.95 -10.58 2.24
C SER A 72 -2.45 -11.96 2.68
N GLN A 73 -1.60 -12.76 3.32
CA GLN A 73 -1.94 -14.11 3.78
C GLN A 73 -2.82 -14.12 5.04
N PHE A 74 -2.42 -13.38 6.07
CA PHE A 74 -3.02 -13.48 7.40
C PHE A 74 -3.94 -12.30 7.75
N TYR A 75 -3.82 -11.18 7.03
CA TYR A 75 -4.59 -9.96 7.25
C TYR A 75 -5.38 -9.57 5.99
N LYS A 76 -5.73 -10.56 5.15
CA LYS A 76 -6.56 -10.39 3.96
C LYS A 76 -7.88 -9.66 4.26
N GLU A 77 -8.59 -10.10 5.30
CA GLU A 77 -9.90 -9.54 5.64
C GLU A 77 -9.84 -8.03 5.95
N PRO A 78 -9.00 -7.54 6.89
CA PRO A 78 -8.88 -6.10 7.12
C PRO A 78 -8.32 -5.35 5.90
N MET A 79 -7.37 -5.93 5.15
CA MET A 79 -6.87 -5.31 3.92
C MET A 79 -8.00 -5.09 2.91
N MET A 80 -8.82 -6.10 2.65
CA MET A 80 -9.90 -6.03 1.68
C MET A 80 -11.08 -5.16 2.14
N LYS A 81 -11.25 -4.93 3.45
CA LYS A 81 -12.18 -3.91 3.97
C LYS A 81 -11.71 -2.48 3.66
N VAL A 82 -10.40 -2.25 3.64
CA VAL A 82 -9.80 -0.94 3.34
C VAL A 82 -9.61 -0.72 1.83
N MET A 83 -9.39 -1.79 1.05
CA MET A 83 -9.10 -1.74 -0.39
C MET A 83 -10.05 -0.85 -1.21
N PRO A 84 -11.38 -0.83 -0.97
CA PRO A 84 -12.28 0.04 -1.71
C PRO A 84 -11.99 1.54 -1.60
N TYR A 85 -11.27 1.95 -0.55
CA TYR A 85 -10.91 3.34 -0.28
C TYR A 85 -9.51 3.70 -0.82
N VAL A 86 -8.74 2.72 -1.30
CA VAL A 86 -7.36 2.91 -1.78
C VAL A 86 -7.36 3.54 -3.17
N ASP A 87 -6.82 4.75 -3.27
CA ASP A 87 -6.57 5.45 -4.52
C ASP A 87 -5.23 5.03 -5.12
N ILE A 88 -4.19 4.83 -4.32
CA ILE A 88 -2.87 4.35 -4.78
C ILE A 88 -2.42 3.16 -3.94
N LEU A 89 -2.24 2.01 -4.57
CA LEU A 89 -1.69 0.82 -3.92
C LEU A 89 -0.23 0.63 -4.33
N PHE A 90 0.65 0.52 -3.35
CA PHE A 90 2.05 0.20 -3.54
C PHE A 90 2.34 -1.24 -3.11
N GLY A 91 3.33 -1.85 -3.75
CA GLY A 91 3.93 -3.12 -3.32
C GLY A 91 5.15 -3.46 -4.17
N ASN A 92 5.79 -4.57 -3.86
CA ASN A 92 6.80 -5.19 -4.73
C ASN A 92 6.27 -6.46 -5.40
N GLU A 93 7.08 -7.07 -6.27
CA GLU A 93 6.74 -8.28 -7.02
C GLU A 93 6.34 -9.46 -6.13
N THR A 94 7.01 -9.62 -4.99
CA THR A 94 6.76 -10.75 -4.07
C THR A 94 5.42 -10.57 -3.34
N GLU A 95 5.15 -9.34 -2.91
CA GLU A 95 3.88 -8.96 -2.29
C GLU A 95 2.72 -9.05 -3.28
N ALA A 96 2.92 -8.59 -4.51
CA ALA A 96 1.91 -8.64 -5.57
C ALA A 96 1.56 -10.09 -5.94
N ALA A 97 2.55 -10.96 -6.12
CA ALA A 97 2.33 -12.39 -6.37
C ALA A 97 1.57 -13.07 -5.22
N THR A 98 1.90 -12.72 -3.97
CA THR A 98 1.19 -13.24 -2.81
C THR A 98 -0.24 -12.72 -2.75
N PHE A 99 -0.44 -11.42 -2.98
CA PHE A 99 -1.76 -10.82 -3.04
C PHE A 99 -2.64 -11.47 -4.11
N ALA A 100 -2.11 -11.65 -5.32
CA ALA A 100 -2.81 -12.29 -6.43
C ALA A 100 -3.27 -13.71 -6.09
N ARG A 101 -2.40 -14.52 -5.47
CA ARG A 101 -2.71 -15.87 -4.98
C ARG A 101 -3.86 -15.84 -3.98
N GLU A 102 -3.77 -14.97 -2.98
CA GLU A 102 -4.78 -14.86 -1.93
C GLU A 102 -6.11 -14.29 -2.46
N GLN A 103 -6.10 -13.47 -3.51
CA GLN A 103 -7.32 -13.00 -4.18
C GLN A 103 -7.87 -13.97 -5.23
N GLY A 104 -7.17 -15.06 -5.55
CA GLY A 104 -7.59 -16.01 -6.58
C GLY A 104 -7.53 -15.43 -8.00
N PHE A 105 -6.51 -14.62 -8.31
CA PHE A 105 -6.35 -14.01 -9.64
C PHE A 105 -5.86 -14.98 -10.72
N GLU A 106 -5.40 -16.17 -10.36
CA GLU A 106 -4.98 -17.24 -11.31
C GLU A 106 -3.93 -16.77 -12.34
N THR A 107 -3.00 -15.89 -11.93
CA THR A 107 -1.90 -15.40 -12.76
C THR A 107 -0.69 -15.04 -11.90
N GLU A 108 0.50 -15.20 -12.49
CA GLU A 108 1.78 -14.76 -11.91
C GLU A 108 2.38 -13.58 -12.70
N ASP A 109 1.72 -13.14 -13.79
CA ASP A 109 2.18 -11.99 -14.58
C ASP A 109 1.91 -10.69 -13.83
N ILE A 110 2.98 -9.95 -13.51
CA ILE A 110 2.89 -8.74 -12.69
C ILE A 110 2.01 -7.65 -13.31
N LYS A 111 1.93 -7.56 -14.65
CA LYS A 111 1.09 -6.58 -15.35
C LYS A 111 -0.38 -6.96 -15.26
N GLU A 112 -0.69 -8.24 -15.40
CA GLU A 112 -2.02 -8.77 -15.21
C GLU A 112 -2.47 -8.64 -13.74
N ILE A 113 -1.59 -8.93 -12.79
CA ILE A 113 -1.85 -8.72 -11.35
C ILE A 113 -2.14 -7.25 -11.08
N ALA A 114 -1.34 -6.33 -11.62
CA ALA A 114 -1.55 -4.89 -11.46
C ALA A 114 -2.90 -4.47 -12.06
N ARG A 115 -3.25 -4.95 -13.26
CA ARG A 115 -4.54 -4.68 -13.91
C ARG A 115 -5.73 -5.21 -13.10
N LYS A 116 -5.68 -6.45 -12.63
CA LYS A 116 -6.75 -7.06 -11.81
C LYS A 116 -6.91 -6.33 -10.48
N THR A 117 -5.79 -5.94 -9.85
CA THR A 117 -5.78 -5.17 -8.60
C THR A 117 -6.38 -3.77 -8.81
N GLN A 118 -6.03 -3.12 -9.93
CA GLN A 118 -6.56 -1.81 -10.29
C GLN A 118 -8.09 -1.85 -10.40
N ALA A 119 -8.63 -2.89 -11.03
CA ALA A 119 -10.06 -3.09 -11.26
C ALA A 119 -10.87 -3.54 -10.03
N LEU A 120 -10.26 -3.76 -8.86
CA LEU A 120 -10.99 -4.11 -7.65
C LEU A 120 -12.04 -3.05 -7.29
N PRO A 121 -13.12 -3.40 -6.56
CA PRO A 121 -14.17 -2.45 -6.19
C PRO A 121 -13.61 -1.18 -5.54
N LYS A 122 -14.20 -0.02 -5.84
CA LYS A 122 -13.77 1.28 -5.31
C LYS A 122 -14.98 2.14 -4.96
N VAL A 123 -14.96 2.79 -3.79
CA VAL A 123 -16.11 3.58 -3.29
C VAL A 123 -16.14 4.99 -3.88
N ASN A 124 -14.99 5.68 -3.89
CA ASN A 124 -14.90 7.03 -4.47
C ASN A 124 -14.73 6.93 -5.99
N THR A 125 -15.82 7.12 -6.73
CA THR A 125 -15.85 7.08 -8.20
C THR A 125 -15.27 8.32 -8.87
N LYS A 126 -14.94 9.38 -8.11
CA LYS A 126 -14.29 10.59 -8.66
C LYS A 126 -12.79 10.40 -8.91
N ARG A 127 -12.22 9.29 -8.45
CA ARG A 127 -10.81 8.94 -8.60
C ARG A 127 -10.69 7.48 -8.97
N GLN A 128 -9.88 7.18 -9.97
CA GLN A 128 -9.54 5.81 -10.30
C GLN A 128 -8.41 5.32 -9.43
N ARG A 129 -8.36 4.00 -9.18
CA ARG A 129 -7.21 3.39 -8.50
C ARG A 129 -6.01 3.40 -9.43
N ILE A 130 -4.85 3.71 -8.87
CA ILE A 130 -3.53 3.47 -9.47
C ILE A 130 -2.86 2.37 -8.64
N VAL A 131 -2.22 1.42 -9.32
CA VAL A 131 -1.44 0.36 -8.68
C VAL A 131 0.00 0.49 -9.16
N VAL A 132 0.95 0.50 -8.23
CA VAL A 132 2.38 0.63 -8.50
C VAL A 132 3.12 -0.53 -7.86
N PHE A 133 3.73 -1.37 -8.70
CA PHE A 133 4.55 -2.49 -8.25
C PHE A 133 6.00 -2.33 -8.68
N THR A 134 6.91 -2.29 -7.71
CA THR A 134 8.35 -2.29 -7.95
C THR A 134 8.85 -3.71 -8.15
N GLN A 135 10.00 -3.85 -8.83
CA GLN A 135 10.60 -5.15 -9.16
C GLN A 135 12.13 -5.16 -8.95
N GLY A 136 12.58 -4.49 -7.88
CA GLY A 136 14.00 -4.27 -7.62
C GLY A 136 14.69 -3.49 -8.74
N LYS A 137 15.49 -4.19 -9.55
CA LYS A 137 16.23 -3.61 -10.69
C LYS A 137 15.42 -3.61 -11.99
N ASP A 138 14.36 -4.41 -12.06
CA ASP A 138 13.51 -4.51 -13.24
C ASP A 138 12.47 -3.37 -13.22
N ASP A 139 11.80 -3.14 -14.35
CA ASP A 139 10.88 -2.01 -14.51
C ASP A 139 9.82 -1.96 -13.40
N THR A 140 9.52 -0.75 -12.93
CA THR A 140 8.34 -0.52 -12.11
C THR A 140 7.09 -0.60 -12.97
N VAL A 141 6.09 -1.38 -12.56
CA VAL A 141 4.80 -1.51 -13.23
C VAL A 141 3.79 -0.55 -12.63
N MET A 142 3.11 0.23 -13.46
CA MET A 142 1.99 1.07 -13.06
C MET A 142 0.74 0.69 -13.84
N ALA A 143 -0.36 0.36 -13.14
CA ALA A 143 -1.67 0.16 -13.74
C ALA A 143 -2.61 1.31 -13.38
N THR A 144 -3.28 1.84 -14.41
CA THR A 144 -4.39 2.80 -14.32
C THR A 144 -5.65 2.17 -14.91
N GLU A 145 -6.78 2.88 -14.91
CA GLU A 145 -8.02 2.41 -15.56
C GLU A 145 -7.79 2.07 -17.04
N ASN A 146 -6.98 2.87 -17.73
CA ASN A 146 -6.82 2.76 -19.18
C ASN A 146 -5.71 1.78 -19.56
N GLU A 147 -4.58 1.84 -18.86
CA GLU A 147 -3.35 1.20 -19.32
C GLU A 147 -2.50 0.60 -18.20
N VAL A 148 -1.61 -0.31 -18.60
CA VAL A 148 -0.50 -0.77 -17.78
C VAL A 148 0.79 -0.34 -18.46
N THR A 149 1.54 0.54 -17.80
CA THR A 149 2.81 1.07 -18.28
C THR A 149 3.95 0.56 -17.42
N THR A 150 5.16 0.54 -17.97
CA THR A 150 6.37 0.20 -17.23
C THR A 150 7.34 1.37 -17.25
N PHE A 151 8.06 1.55 -16.15
CA PHE A 151 9.05 2.58 -15.96
C PHE A 151 10.40 1.92 -15.68
N PRO A 152 11.36 2.01 -16.61
CA PRO A 152 12.68 1.41 -16.43
C PRO A 152 13.40 1.99 -15.22
N VAL A 153 13.96 1.12 -14.39
CA VAL A 153 14.91 1.53 -13.35
C VAL A 153 16.25 1.80 -14.04
N LEU A 154 16.79 3.00 -13.86
CA LEU A 154 18.07 3.35 -14.47
C LEU A 154 19.16 2.39 -13.98
N VAL A 155 19.93 1.86 -14.94
CA VAL A 155 21.02 0.93 -14.66
C VAL A 155 21.97 1.57 -13.67
N SER A 156 22.08 0.96 -12.50
CA SER A 156 23.03 1.35 -11.46
C SER A 156 24.11 0.28 -11.36
N ASP A 157 25.36 0.71 -11.19
CA ASP A 157 26.45 -0.23 -10.91
C ASP A 157 26.14 -0.95 -9.60
N GLN A 158 25.99 -2.27 -9.67
CA GLN A 158 25.63 -3.08 -8.52
C GLN A 158 26.71 -3.04 -7.43
N SER A 159 27.95 -2.68 -7.76
CA SER A 159 29.03 -2.50 -6.80
C SER A 159 28.87 -1.24 -5.94
N GLU A 160 28.09 -0.26 -6.38
CA GLU A 160 27.77 0.95 -5.61
C GLU A 160 26.59 0.74 -4.64
N ILE A 161 25.84 -0.36 -4.81
CA ILE A 161 24.70 -0.68 -3.95
C ILE A 161 25.19 -1.38 -2.68
N VAL A 162 25.33 -0.60 -1.60
CA VAL A 162 25.78 -1.11 -0.29
C VAL A 162 24.63 -1.77 0.51
N ASP A 163 23.42 -1.23 0.43
CA ASP A 163 22.24 -1.75 1.15
C ASP A 163 20.94 -1.45 0.37
N THR A 164 20.02 -2.41 0.40
CA THR A 164 18.68 -2.29 -0.19
C THR A 164 17.59 -2.10 0.88
N ASN A 165 17.97 -2.04 2.16
CA ASN A 165 17.04 -1.84 3.26
C ASN A 165 16.36 -0.48 3.16
N GLY A 166 15.03 -0.49 3.24
CA GLY A 166 14.22 0.71 3.04
C GLY A 166 14.15 1.21 1.59
N ALA A 167 14.66 0.48 0.58
CA ALA A 167 14.55 0.91 -0.82
C ALA A 167 13.10 1.14 -1.25
N GLY A 168 12.17 0.26 -0.85
CA GLY A 168 10.73 0.43 -1.08
C GLY A 168 10.14 1.63 -0.32
N ASP A 169 10.60 1.88 0.90
CA ASP A 169 10.16 3.03 1.69
C ASP A 169 10.64 4.35 1.07
N ALA A 170 11.89 4.38 0.60
CA ALA A 170 12.47 5.53 -0.11
C ALA A 170 11.77 5.77 -1.45
N PHE A 171 11.45 4.69 -2.20
CA PHE A 171 10.69 4.78 -3.44
C PHE A 171 9.34 5.46 -3.22
N VAL A 172 8.57 5.02 -2.22
CA VAL A 172 7.28 5.65 -1.90
C VAL A 172 7.45 7.08 -1.38
N GLY A 173 8.49 7.36 -0.59
CA GLY A 173 8.76 8.70 -0.08
C GLY A 173 9.16 9.72 -1.16
N GLY A 174 9.65 9.27 -2.32
CA GLY A 174 9.98 10.11 -3.46
C GLY A 174 8.79 10.45 -4.39
N ILE A 175 7.64 9.78 -4.21
CA ILE A 175 6.41 9.97 -4.98
C ILE A 175 5.48 10.96 -4.29
#